data_AF-A0A7X8PZP7-F1
#
_entry.id   AF-A0A7X8PZP7-F1
#
_cell.length_a   1.000
_cell.length_b   1.000
_cell.length_c   1.000
_cell.angle_alpha   90.00
_cell.angle_beta   90.00
_cell.angle_gamma   90.00
#
_symmetry.space_group_name_H-M   'P 1'
#
loop_
_entity.id
_entity.type
_entity.pdbx_description
1 polymer ?
#
loop_
_entity_poly.entity_id
_entity_poly.type
_entity_poly.pdbx_seq_one_letter_code
_entity_poly.pdbx_strand_id
1 'polypeptide(L)'
;MYKMTQEITEYNNEDANPGMELVLSLVTCGIYFIYWNYKMGKRIANARSSSQDDSVLFLILSICGLGIVSLAIMQNNMNNMLDM
;
A
#
# COMPACT_ATOMS: atom_id res chain seq x y z
N MET A 1 0.92 -3.74 -6.53
CA MET A 1 -0.27 -2.86 -6.43
C MET A 1 -1.55 -3.69 -6.33
N TYR A 2 -2.07 -4.24 -7.44
CA TYR A 2 -3.35 -4.97 -7.44
C TYR A 2 -3.47 -6.05 -6.35
N LYS A 3 -2.50 -6.99 -6.27
CA LYS A 3 -2.52 -8.07 -5.28
C LYS A 3 -2.44 -7.56 -3.84
N MET A 4 -1.47 -6.69 -3.53
CA MET A 4 -1.38 -6.07 -2.20
C MET A 4 -2.65 -5.30 -1.81
N THR A 5 -3.26 -4.56 -2.76
CA THR A 5 -4.56 -3.92 -2.49
C THR A 5 -5.62 -4.98 -2.19
N GLN A 6 -5.75 -6.02 -3.00
CA GLN A 6 -6.75 -7.08 -2.80
C GLN A 6 -6.59 -7.75 -1.43
N GLU A 7 -5.38 -8.20 -1.11
CA GLU A 7 -5.05 -8.89 0.14
C GLU A 7 -5.34 -8.05 1.38
N ILE A 8 -4.93 -6.77 1.40
CA ILE A 8 -5.20 -5.92 2.58
C ILE A 8 -6.69 -5.55 2.68
N THR A 9 -7.39 -5.47 1.54
CA THR A 9 -8.83 -5.18 1.48
C THR A 9 -9.62 -6.32 2.10
N GLU A 10 -9.28 -7.54 1.69
CA GLU A 10 -9.86 -8.77 2.21
C GLU A 10 -9.56 -8.94 3.70
N TYR A 11 -8.31 -8.66 4.10
CA TYR A 11 -7.91 -8.71 5.51
C TYR A 11 -8.67 -7.68 6.37
N ASN A 12 -8.75 -6.42 5.94
CA ASN A 12 -9.43 -5.37 6.70
C ASN A 12 -10.97 -5.41 6.58
N ASN A 13 -11.55 -6.31 5.77
CA ASN A 13 -12.97 -6.29 5.42
C ASN A 13 -13.43 -4.91 4.90
N GLU A 14 -12.63 -4.30 4.03
CA GLU A 14 -12.92 -3.00 3.43
C GLU A 14 -13.58 -3.15 2.04
N ASP A 15 -14.40 -2.19 1.63
CA ASP A 15 -14.95 -2.11 0.27
C ASP A 15 -14.02 -1.31 -0.66
N ALA A 16 -12.80 -1.82 -0.90
CA ALA A 16 -11.88 -1.19 -1.84
C ALA A 16 -11.84 -1.95 -3.18
N ASN A 17 -11.77 -1.21 -4.29
CA ASN A 17 -11.70 -1.78 -5.63
C ASN A 17 -10.25 -1.77 -6.16
N PRO A 18 -9.52 -2.90 -6.10
CA PRO A 18 -8.13 -2.98 -6.56
C PRO A 18 -7.96 -2.72 -8.06
N GLY A 19 -8.98 -3.02 -8.88
CA GLY A 19 -8.99 -2.72 -10.30
C GLY A 19 -9.06 -1.22 -10.57
N MET A 20 -9.90 -0.50 -9.82
CA MET A 20 -10.03 0.96 -9.94
C MET A 20 -8.73 1.67 -9.56
N GLU A 21 -8.06 1.23 -8.49
CA GLU A 21 -6.78 1.82 -8.05
C GLU A 21 -5.68 1.64 -9.09
N LEU A 22 -5.62 0.46 -9.73
CA LEU A 22 -4.68 0.19 -10.80
C LEU A 22 -4.96 1.07 -12.03
N VAL A 23 -6.22 1.19 -12.45
CA VAL A 23 -6.61 2.05 -13.57
C VAL A 23 -6.28 3.50 -13.29
N LEU A 24 -6.55 4.00 -12.07
CA LEU A 24 -6.20 5.36 -11.68
C LEU A 24 -4.68 5.60 -11.71
N SER A 25 -3.87 4.61 -11.32
CA SER A 25 -2.41 4.70 -11.45
C SER A 25 -1.95 4.88 -12.89
N LEU A 26 -2.62 4.24 -13.84
CA LEU A 26 -2.29 4.33 -15.26
C LEU A 26 -2.78 5.65 -15.86
N VAL A 27 -4.03 6.03 -15.57
CA VAL A 27 -4.67 7.25 -16.08
C VAL A 27 -3.99 8.52 -15.56
N THR A 28 -3.50 8.51 -14.33
CA THR A 28 -2.77 9.65 -13.72
C THR A 28 -1.27 9.62 -13.99
N CYS A 29 -0.80 8.80 -14.93
CA CYS A 29 0.61 8.66 -15.29
C CYS A 29 1.52 8.39 -14.06
N GLY A 30 1.09 7.52 -13.15
CA GLY A 30 1.85 7.14 -11.96
C GLY A 30 1.75 8.12 -10.78
N ILE A 31 1.09 9.27 -10.91
CA ILE A 31 0.89 10.19 -9.77
C ILE A 31 0.04 9.52 -8.69
N TYR A 32 -1.03 8.83 -9.09
CA TYR A 32 -1.85 8.08 -8.15
C TYR A 32 -1.09 6.93 -7.50
N PHE A 33 -0.03 6.39 -8.14
CA PHE A 33 0.81 5.39 -7.49
C PHE A 33 1.53 5.96 -6.25
N ILE A 34 1.93 7.23 -6.25
CA ILE A 34 2.51 7.91 -5.07
C ILE A 34 1.48 8.01 -3.95
N TYR A 35 0.27 8.48 -4.27
CA TYR A 35 -0.84 8.54 -3.31
C TYR A 35 -1.20 7.15 -2.77
N TRP A 36 -1.24 6.15 -3.64
CA TRP A 36 -1.51 4.77 -3.30
C TRP A 36 -0.48 4.23 -2.30
N ASN A 37 0.80 4.57 -2.44
CA ASN A 37 1.82 4.14 -1.49
C ASN A 37 1.53 4.65 -0.06
N TYR A 38 1.15 5.92 0.07
CA TYR A 38 0.72 6.49 1.35
C TYR A 38 -0.53 5.78 1.90
N LYS A 39 -1.57 5.64 1.06
CA LYS A 39 -2.82 4.99 1.45
C LYS A 39 -2.57 3.56 1.95
N MET A 40 -1.70 2.82 1.27
CA MET A 40 -1.43 1.43 1.61
C MET A 40 -0.70 1.28 2.94
N GLY A 41 0.21 2.20 3.27
CA GLY A 41 0.82 2.26 4.60
C GLY A 41 -0.21 2.37 5.73
N LYS A 42 -1.23 3.22 5.56
CA LYS A 42 -2.30 3.39 6.56
C LYS A 42 -3.12 2.12 6.74
N ARG A 43 -3.43 1.46 5.62
CA ARG A 43 -4.21 0.20 5.63
C ARG A 43 -3.46 -0.92 6.31
N ILE A 44 -2.15 -1.03 6.05
CA ILE A 44 -1.27 -2.00 6.70
C ILE A 44 -1.11 -1.69 8.20
N ALA A 45 -0.94 -0.42 8.58
CA ALA A 45 -0.87 -0.03 9.98
C ALA A 45 -2.15 -0.38 10.74
N ASN A 46 -3.32 -0.11 10.12
CA ASN A 46 -4.62 -0.49 10.66
C ASN A 46 -4.75 -2.01 10.81
N ALA A 47 -4.37 -2.75 9.77
CA ALA A 47 -4.42 -4.21 9.74
C ALA A 47 -3.55 -4.87 10.84
N ARG A 48 -2.42 -4.24 11.17
CA ARG A 48 -1.50 -4.71 12.22
C ARG A 48 -1.98 -4.39 13.64
N SER A 49 -2.98 -3.52 13.80
CA SER A 49 -3.30 -2.91 15.10
C SER A 49 -2.05 -2.34 15.81
N SER A 50 -1.06 -1.89 15.03
CA SER A 50 0.24 -1.42 15.53
C SER A 50 0.30 0.10 15.51
N SER A 51 1.00 0.69 16.46
CA SER A 51 1.29 2.14 16.48
C SER A 51 2.32 2.55 15.42
N GLN A 52 2.98 1.59 14.78
CA GLN A 52 3.95 1.85 13.71
C GLN A 52 3.23 2.17 12.39
N ASP A 53 3.39 3.41 11.93
CA ASP A 53 2.78 3.93 10.71
C ASP A 53 3.85 4.32 9.68
N ASP A 54 4.06 3.46 8.69
CA ASP A 54 5.04 3.65 7.62
C ASP A 54 4.50 4.50 6.43
N SER A 55 3.28 5.05 6.53
CA SER A 55 2.62 5.73 5.40
C SER A 55 3.40 6.93 4.88
N VAL A 56 3.94 7.74 5.79
CA VAL A 56 4.73 8.93 5.43
C VAL A 56 6.06 8.53 4.82
N LEU A 57 6.69 7.47 5.34
CA LEU A 57 7.91 6.91 4.78
C LEU A 57 7.68 6.45 3.33
N PHE A 58 6.59 5.73 3.07
CA PHE A 58 6.22 5.28 1.73
C PHE A 58 5.93 6.44 0.77
N LEU A 59 5.28 7.50 1.25
CA LEU A 59 5.07 8.73 0.48
C LEU A 59 6.40 9.36 0.05
N ILE A 60 7.31 9.58 1.00
CA ILE A 60 8.61 10.21 0.75
C ILE A 60 9.44 9.35 -0.22
N LEU A 61 9.52 8.04 0.03
CA LEU A 61 10.23 7.11 -0.86
C LEU A 61 9.68 7.15 -2.29
N SER A 62 8.36 7.19 -2.44
CA SER A 62 7.73 7.22 -3.77
C SER A 62 7.99 8.54 -4.51
N ILE A 63 7.95 9.68 -3.81
CA ILE A 63 8.29 11.01 -4.38
C ILE A 63 9.77 11.07 -4.80
N CYS A 64 10.68 10.47 -4.03
CA CYS A 64 12.10 10.40 -4.36
C CYS A 64 12.45 9.41 -5.48
N GLY A 65 11.46 8.77 -6.12
CA GLY A 65 11.69 7.76 -7.16
C GLY A 65 12.09 6.38 -6.61
N LEU A 66 12.08 6.19 -5.30
CA LEU A 66 12.41 4.95 -4.59
C LEU A 66 11.16 4.08 -4.33
N GLY A 67 10.14 4.18 -5.20
CA GLY A 67 8.87 3.47 -5.04
C GLY A 67 9.01 1.93 -4.94
N ILE A 68 10.04 1.35 -5.56
CA ILE A 68 10.34 -0.10 -5.45
C ILE A 68 10.67 -0.52 -4.01
N VAL A 69 11.39 0.33 -3.27
CA VAL A 69 11.74 0.06 -1.86
C VAL A 69 10.47 0.06 -1.01
N SER A 70 9.57 1.01 -1.27
CA SER A 70 8.25 1.06 -0.62
C SER A 70 7.45 -0.24 -0.87
N LEU A 71 7.41 -0.75 -2.11
CA LEU A 71 6.74 -2.02 -2.42
C LEU A 71 7.36 -3.21 -1.69
N ALA A 72 8.70 -3.27 -1.58
CA ALA A 72 9.40 -4.35 -0.89
C ALA A 72 9.08 -4.36 0.62
N ILE A 73 9.09 -3.18 1.25
CA ILE A 73 8.74 -3.05 2.67
C ILE A 73 7.27 -3.43 2.88
N MET A 74 6.34 -2.97 2.03
CA MET A 74 4.93 -3.35 2.11
C MET A 74 4.74 -4.86 2.02
N GLN A 75 5.37 -5.53 1.05
CA GLN A 75 5.23 -6.98 0.89
C GLN A 75 5.82 -7.73 2.09
N ASN A 76 7.00 -7.34 2.56
CA ASN A 76 7.57 -7.90 3.79
C ASN A 76 6.63 -7.66 4.97
N ASN A 77 6.02 -6.48 5.04
CA ASN A 77 5.14 -6.13 6.13
C ASN A 77 3.86 -6.98 6.15
N MET A 78 3.24 -7.17 4.98
CA MET A 78 2.05 -8.00 4.82
C MET A 78 2.34 -9.48 5.06
N ASN A 79 3.46 -10.00 4.56
CA ASN A 79 3.83 -11.40 4.79
C ASN A 79 4.01 -11.70 6.29
N ASN A 80 4.71 -10.84 7.03
CA ASN A 80 4.87 -11.01 8.48
C ASN A 80 3.53 -10.97 9.25
N MET A 81 2.47 -10.38 8.71
CA MET A 81 1.14 -10.41 9.32
C MET A 81 0.40 -11.72 9.08
N LEU A 82 0.68 -12.39 7.97
CA LEU A 82 0.06 -13.67 7.62
C LEU A 82 0.74 -14.86 8.29
N ASP A 83 2.02 -14.71 8.63
CA ASP A 83 2.79 -15.71 9.38
C ASP A 83 2.56 -15.65 10.91
N MET A 84 1.72 -14.73 11.40
CA MET A 84 1.40 -14.53 12.82
C MET A 84 0.18 -15.34 13.30
#